data_AF-A0A959B8B2-F1
#
_entry.id   AF-A0A959B8B2-F1
#
_cell.length_a   1.000
_cell.length_b   1.000
_cell.length_c   1.000
_cell.angle_alpha   90.00
_cell.angle_beta   90.00
_cell.angle_gamma   90.00
#
_symmetry.space_group_name_H-M   'P 1'
#
loop_
_entity.id
_entity.type
_entity.pdbx_description
1 polymer ?
#
loop_
_entity_poly.entity_id
_entity_poly.type
_entity_poly.pdbx_seq_one_letter_code
_entity_poly.pdbx_strand_id
1 'polypeptide(L)'
;MDNKEELFDKIEDYLRGKLTEEESRAFEQQIAADSGLAEQVELQRFEQLSLEFLLEEELKQKMEAWKKEGPPSGTPPKGGPSRWGLWLGLLTVAIVASFFFFRKGPVQPAEETPRIEEQQVFPSSAPSTGSEKPAAPSGPVAEKAKPESIPKQRPAKPEPENQFLAVVDAFYTPPANFTETGLRGQSGQGGQSVLEQGIQAFTTGDYKKAIRLLHTIRPGEGEEAYETAQECLAHAFLKDKQFNKAASIFQSILEKGYLASINDQAEWYLVLSLLPDYAARRQRINQLVDKMTGDPYHSYHEKAVELKARLDVLRD
;
A
#
# COMPACT_ATOMS: atom_id res chain seq x y z
N MET A 1 18.23 -19.32 26.75
CA MET A 1 18.14 -17.94 26.22
C MET A 1 17.17 -17.94 25.03
N ASP A 2 17.12 -19.04 24.29
CA ASP A 2 16.36 -19.31 23.07
C ASP A 2 14.84 -18.98 23.15
N ASN A 3 14.16 -19.31 24.25
CA ASN A 3 12.70 -19.11 24.34
C ASN A 3 12.25 -17.63 24.32
N LYS A 4 13.12 -16.69 24.72
CA LYS A 4 12.79 -15.25 24.64
C LYS A 4 12.94 -14.69 23.23
N GLU A 5 13.92 -15.21 22.50
CA GLU A 5 14.19 -14.82 21.11
C GLU A 5 13.10 -15.38 20.19
N GLU A 6 12.71 -16.64 20.37
CA GLU A 6 11.57 -17.24 19.66
C GLU A 6 10.25 -16.50 19.93
N LEU A 7 10.02 -16.05 21.17
CA LEU A 7 8.84 -15.26 21.49
C LEU A 7 8.87 -13.88 20.81
N PHE A 8 10.02 -13.23 20.80
CA PHE A 8 10.20 -11.94 20.14
C PHE A 8 9.95 -12.05 18.63
N ASP A 9 10.55 -13.04 17.96
CA ASP A 9 10.35 -13.29 16.53
C ASP A 9 8.88 -13.56 16.22
N LYS A 10 8.21 -14.34 17.07
CA LYS A 10 6.77 -14.63 16.92
C LYS A 10 5.91 -13.38 17.09
N ILE A 11 6.27 -12.48 18.02
CA ILE A 11 5.61 -11.17 18.17
C ILE A 11 5.84 -10.34 16.90
N GLU A 12 7.05 -10.28 16.36
CA GLU A 12 7.33 -9.55 15.13
C GLU A 12 6.55 -10.09 13.93
N ASP A 13 6.51 -11.41 13.76
CA ASP A 13 5.78 -12.05 12.67
C ASP A 13 4.27 -11.84 12.81
N TYR A 14 3.75 -11.84 14.04
CA TYR A 14 2.37 -11.47 14.32
C TYR A 14 2.09 -10.02 13.91
N LEU A 15 2.91 -9.07 14.37
CA LEU A 15 2.73 -7.63 14.08
C LEU A 15 2.91 -7.31 12.59
N ARG A 16 3.73 -8.08 11.86
CA ARG A 16 3.92 -7.95 10.41
C ARG A 16 2.89 -8.73 9.58
N GLY A 17 1.96 -9.45 10.22
CA GLY A 17 0.95 -10.26 9.53
C GLY A 17 1.53 -11.45 8.76
N LYS A 18 2.70 -11.95 9.17
CA LYS A 18 3.36 -13.12 8.55
C LYS A 18 2.85 -14.46 9.09
N LEU A 19 2.19 -14.46 10.25
CA LEU A 19 1.52 -15.64 10.78
C LEU A 19 0.32 -16.03 9.92
N THR A 20 0.06 -17.33 9.80
CA THR A 20 -1.18 -17.82 9.17
C THR A 20 -2.41 -17.45 10.01
N GLU A 21 -3.62 -17.51 9.44
CA GLU A 21 -4.85 -17.16 10.18
C GLU A 21 -5.05 -18.04 11.42
N GLU A 22 -4.73 -19.33 11.32
CA GLU A 22 -4.83 -20.27 12.45
C GLU A 22 -3.82 -19.93 13.55
N GLU A 23 -2.57 -19.63 13.18
CA GLU A 23 -1.51 -19.24 14.11
C GLU A 23 -1.78 -17.89 14.76
N SER A 24 -2.24 -16.90 13.99
CA SER A 24 -2.63 -15.58 14.50
C SER A 24 -3.74 -15.71 15.53
N ARG A 25 -4.80 -16.48 15.22
CA ARG A 25 -5.92 -16.69 16.16
C ARG A 25 -5.47 -17.41 17.43
N ALA A 26 -4.59 -18.41 17.30
CA ALA A 26 -4.02 -19.09 18.46
C ALA A 26 -3.14 -18.16 19.31
N PHE A 27 -2.38 -17.28 18.67
CA PHE A 27 -1.53 -16.31 19.33
C PHE A 27 -2.35 -15.20 20.03
N GLU A 28 -3.42 -14.72 19.41
CA GLU A 28 -4.38 -13.80 20.04
C GLU A 28 -5.01 -14.39 21.30
N GLN A 29 -5.33 -15.69 21.29
CA GLN A 29 -5.80 -16.38 22.50
C GLN A 29 -4.72 -16.44 23.59
N GLN A 30 -3.44 -16.60 23.22
CA GLN A 30 -2.32 -16.56 24.16
C GLN A 30 -2.16 -15.15 24.75
N ILE A 31 -2.23 -14.11 23.93
CA ILE A 31 -2.22 -12.71 24.35
C ILE A 31 -3.37 -12.42 25.33
N ALA A 32 -4.58 -12.90 25.02
CA ALA A 32 -5.75 -12.70 25.87
C ALA A 32 -5.65 -13.46 27.21
N ALA A 33 -4.93 -14.59 27.24
CA ALA A 33 -4.77 -15.42 28.43
C ALA A 33 -3.59 -15.00 29.32
N ASP A 34 -2.53 -14.41 28.74
CA ASP A 34 -1.31 -14.01 29.42
C ASP A 34 -1.10 -12.49 29.33
N SER A 35 -1.33 -11.80 30.45
CA SER A 35 -1.14 -10.35 30.54
C SER A 35 0.30 -9.91 30.32
N GLY A 36 1.29 -10.75 30.67
CA GLY A 36 2.70 -10.43 30.46
C GLY A 36 3.12 -10.56 29.00
N LEU A 37 2.48 -11.47 28.25
CA LEU A 37 2.61 -11.53 26.80
C LEU A 37 1.94 -10.33 26.12
N ALA A 38 0.75 -9.96 26.56
CA ALA A 38 0.07 -8.76 26.07
C ALA A 38 0.93 -7.51 26.26
N GLU A 39 1.51 -7.30 27.44
CA GLU A 39 2.42 -6.17 27.71
C GLU A 39 3.65 -6.16 26.78
N GLN A 40 4.23 -7.32 26.46
CA GLN A 40 5.35 -7.41 25.52
C GLN A 40 4.95 -7.05 24.08
N VAL A 41 3.78 -7.52 23.63
CA VAL A 41 3.24 -7.15 22.32
C VAL A 41 2.98 -5.66 22.25
N GLU A 42 2.39 -5.08 23.30
CA GLU A 42 2.17 -3.64 23.43
C GLU A 42 3.46 -2.84 23.40
N LEU A 43 4.47 -3.28 24.16
CA LEU A 43 5.78 -2.64 24.17
C LEU A 43 6.40 -2.65 22.77
N GLN A 44 6.32 -3.78 22.06
CA GLN A 44 6.85 -3.90 20.70
C GLN A 44 6.10 -2.99 19.71
N ARG A 45 4.76 -2.89 19.81
CA ARG A 45 3.96 -1.93 19.02
C ARG A 45 4.38 -0.50 19.31
N PHE A 46 4.53 -0.15 20.59
CA PHE A 46 4.97 1.18 21.02
C PHE A 46 6.38 1.49 20.54
N GLU A 47 7.31 0.53 20.55
CA GLU A 47 8.66 0.71 20.03
C GLU A 47 8.65 0.98 18.51
N GLN A 48 7.86 0.23 17.73
CA GLN A 48 7.71 0.48 16.29
C GLN A 48 7.16 1.88 16.01
N LEU A 49 6.07 2.27 16.70
CA LEU A 49 5.47 3.60 16.57
C LEU A 49 6.42 4.72 17.02
N SER A 50 7.17 4.50 18.11
CA SER A 50 8.11 5.48 18.64
C SER A 50 9.31 5.68 17.72
N LEU A 51 9.82 4.60 17.11
CA LEU A 51 10.88 4.70 16.12
C LEU A 51 10.42 5.47 14.88
N GLU A 52 9.20 5.24 14.41
CA GLU A 52 8.59 6.02 13.32
C GLU A 52 8.50 7.51 13.70
N PHE A 53 7.97 7.82 14.88
CA PHE A 53 7.85 9.20 15.36
C PHE A 53 9.21 9.91 15.52
N LEU A 54 10.20 9.22 16.12
CA LEU A 54 11.55 9.77 16.30
C LEU A 54 12.26 9.97 14.96
N LEU A 55 12.08 9.04 14.00
CA LEU A 55 12.59 9.21 12.64
C LEU A 55 11.97 10.43 11.96
N GLU A 56 10.67 10.64 12.13
CA GLU A 56 9.97 11.80 11.61
C GLU A 56 10.49 13.12 12.23
N GLU A 57 10.67 13.16 13.55
CA GLU A 57 11.25 14.33 14.24
C GLU A 57 12.70 14.60 13.82
N GLU A 58 13.55 13.57 13.74
CA GLU A 58 14.93 13.70 13.31
C GLU A 58 15.01 14.18 11.86
N LEU A 59 14.15 13.62 10.99
CA LEU A 59 14.03 14.05 9.60
C LEU A 59 13.62 15.52 9.51
N LYS A 60 12.61 15.94 10.30
CA LYS A 60 12.18 17.35 10.39
C LYS A 60 13.32 18.26 10.85
N GLN A 61 14.05 17.90 11.90
CA GLN A 61 15.16 18.70 12.41
C GLN A 61 16.29 18.82 11.40
N LYS A 62 16.66 17.72 10.73
CA LYS A 62 17.66 17.73 9.65
C LYS A 62 17.21 18.61 8.49
N MET A 63 15.94 18.55 8.11
CA MET A 63 15.37 19.40 7.07
C MET A 63 15.38 20.88 7.45
N GLU A 64 15.10 21.22 8.72
CA GLU A 64 15.23 22.59 9.20
C GLU A 64 16.67 23.09 9.23
N ALA A 65 17.61 22.24 9.66
CA ALA A 65 19.03 22.55 9.66
C ALA A 65 19.52 22.83 8.23
N TRP A 66 19.18 21.98 7.26
CA TRP A 66 19.52 22.19 5.85
C TRP A 66 18.90 23.44 5.24
N LYS A 67 17.69 23.82 5.67
CA LYS A 67 17.05 25.07 5.26
C LYS A 67 17.83 26.31 5.74
N LYS A 68 18.46 26.23 6.91
CA LYS A 68 19.23 27.32 7.53
C LYS A 68 20.67 27.40 6.99
N GLU A 69 21.31 26.26 6.78
CA GLU A 69 22.75 26.19 6.44
C GLU A 69 22.99 26.15 4.92
N GLY A 70 21.95 25.87 4.11
CA GLY A 70 22.12 25.55 2.70
C GLY A 70 22.77 24.17 2.51
N PRO A 71 22.69 23.56 1.31
CA PRO A 71 23.41 22.31 1.06
C PRO A 71 24.91 22.55 1.29
N PRO A 72 25.66 21.57 1.83
CA PRO A 72 27.10 21.71 2.03
C PRO A 72 27.72 22.09 0.70
N SER A 73 28.07 23.37 0.55
CA SER A 73 28.77 23.86 -0.61
C SER A 73 30.19 23.32 -0.51
N GLY A 74 30.39 22.11 -1.04
CA GLY A 74 31.71 21.60 -1.36
C GLY A 74 32.32 22.50 -2.42
N THR A 75 32.81 23.67 -2.02
CA THR A 75 33.65 24.50 -2.87
C THR A 75 34.91 23.68 -3.13
N PRO A 76 35.17 23.25 -4.38
CA PRO A 76 36.43 22.59 -4.67
C PRO A 76 37.56 23.55 -4.31
N PRO A 77 38.58 23.13 -3.54
CA PRO A 77 39.66 24.02 -3.17
C PRO A 77 40.35 24.54 -4.43
N LYS A 78 40.22 25.85 -4.68
CA LYS A 78 40.97 26.55 -5.72
C LYS A 78 42.42 26.68 -5.24
N GLY A 79 43.30 25.83 -5.73
CA GLY A 79 44.74 26.07 -5.62
C GLY A 79 45.60 24.82 -5.69
N GLY A 80 46.11 24.54 -6.89
CA GLY A 80 47.25 23.64 -7.11
C GLY A 80 46.89 22.30 -7.76
N PRO A 81 47.72 21.76 -8.67
CA PRO A 81 47.56 20.42 -9.24
C PRO A 81 47.79 19.37 -8.15
N SER A 82 46.75 19.13 -7.35
CA SER A 82 46.80 18.24 -6.20
C SER A 82 46.61 16.79 -6.63
N ARG A 83 47.50 15.92 -6.15
CA ARG A 83 47.57 14.46 -6.37
C ARG A 83 46.39 13.70 -5.72
N TRP A 84 45.30 14.39 -5.40
CA TRP A 84 44.08 13.87 -4.75
C TRP A 84 43.22 12.99 -5.66
N GLY A 85 43.31 13.18 -6.99
CA GLY A 85 42.65 12.31 -7.97
C GLY A 85 43.14 10.85 -7.95
N LEU A 86 44.34 10.59 -7.40
CA LEU A 86 44.85 9.22 -7.26
C LEU A 86 44.24 8.46 -6.07
N TRP A 87 43.78 9.15 -5.02
CA TRP A 87 43.20 8.50 -3.84
C TRP A 87 41.71 8.14 -4.03
N LEU A 88 40.94 8.96 -4.76
CA LEU A 88 39.55 8.62 -5.12
C LEU A 88 39.44 7.43 -6.10
N GLY A 89 40.43 7.27 -6.99
CA GLY A 89 40.52 6.11 -7.87
C GLY A 89 40.77 4.79 -7.13
N LEU A 90 41.58 4.80 -6.07
CA LEU A 90 41.84 3.60 -5.27
C LEU A 90 40.66 3.19 -4.39
N LEU A 91 39.91 4.15 -3.84
CA LEU A 91 38.75 3.85 -2.98
C LEU A 91 37.58 3.23 -3.77
N THR A 92 37.36 3.72 -5.00
CA THR A 92 36.34 3.17 -5.92
C THR A 92 36.72 1.78 -6.43
N VAL A 93 37.99 1.52 -6.73
CA VAL A 93 38.47 0.17 -7.09
C VAL A 93 38.35 -0.80 -5.91
N ALA A 94 38.60 -0.37 -4.67
CA ALA A 94 38.44 -1.22 -3.49
C ALA A 94 36.97 -1.60 -3.22
N ILE A 95 36.03 -0.67 -3.40
CA ILE A 95 34.58 -0.94 -3.25
C ILE A 95 34.10 -1.91 -4.35
N VAL A 96 34.52 -1.72 -5.60
CA VAL A 96 34.16 -2.63 -6.71
C VAL A 96 34.79 -4.02 -6.54
N ALA A 97 36.03 -4.11 -6.05
CA ALA A 97 36.69 -5.39 -5.76
C ALA A 97 36.03 -6.14 -4.59
N SER A 98 35.62 -5.42 -3.54
CA SER A 98 34.89 -6.00 -2.40
C SER A 98 33.51 -6.53 -2.83
N PHE A 99 32.79 -5.81 -3.70
CA PHE A 99 31.52 -6.26 -4.28
C PHE A 99 31.65 -7.54 -5.11
N PHE A 100 32.76 -7.75 -5.82
CA PHE A 100 33.00 -8.98 -6.58
C PHE A 100 33.47 -10.17 -5.73
N PHE A 101 34.22 -9.92 -4.64
CA PHE A 101 34.70 -10.99 -3.75
C PHE A 101 33.56 -11.58 -2.89
N PHE A 102 32.59 -10.78 -2.47
CA PHE A 102 31.44 -11.26 -1.69
C PHE A 102 30.35 -11.95 -2.52
N ARG A 103 30.40 -11.85 -3.86
CA ARG A 103 29.46 -12.55 -4.76
C ARG A 103 29.85 -14.02 -5.03
N LYS A 104 31.04 -14.45 -4.59
CA LYS A 104 31.45 -15.86 -4.60
C LYS A 104 31.44 -16.42 -3.17
N GLY A 105 30.25 -16.55 -2.59
CA GLY A 105 30.06 -17.42 -1.43
C GLY A 105 30.36 -18.88 -1.79
N PRO A 106 30.91 -19.69 -0.86
CA PRO A 106 31.25 -21.09 -1.12
C PRO A 106 30.01 -21.88 -1.50
N VAL A 107 30.09 -22.59 -2.63
CA VAL A 107 29.09 -23.58 -3.04
C VAL A 107 29.00 -24.62 -1.92
N GLN A 108 27.91 -24.60 -1.16
CA GLN A 108 27.57 -25.69 -0.27
C GLN A 108 27.38 -26.94 -1.13
N PRO A 109 28.08 -28.06 -0.84
CA PRO A 109 27.81 -29.33 -1.48
C PRO A 109 26.35 -29.70 -1.21
N ALA A 110 25.59 -29.94 -2.28
CA ALA A 110 24.21 -30.37 -2.19
C ALA A 110 24.13 -31.68 -1.40
N GLU A 111 23.43 -31.66 -0.26
CA GLU A 111 22.95 -32.89 0.38
C GLU A 111 21.89 -33.53 -0.52
N GLU A 112 22.15 -34.78 -0.89
CA GLU A 112 21.28 -35.64 -1.67
C GLU A 112 19.99 -35.93 -0.86
N THR A 113 18.88 -35.30 -1.21
CA THR A 113 17.56 -35.79 -0.81
C THR A 113 17.22 -37.08 -1.55
N PRO A 114 16.73 -38.13 -0.85
CA PRO A 114 16.39 -39.40 -1.48
C PRO A 114 15.21 -39.24 -2.43
N ARG A 115 15.47 -39.64 -3.68
CA ARG A 115 14.54 -39.85 -4.77
C ARG A 115 13.52 -40.92 -4.37
N ILE A 116 12.31 -40.49 -4.03
CA ILE A 116 11.15 -41.39 -3.95
C ILE A 116 10.69 -41.68 -5.39
N GLU A 117 10.93 -42.91 -5.82
CA GLU A 117 10.20 -43.58 -6.90
C GLU A 117 8.74 -43.74 -6.46
N GLU A 118 7.80 -43.13 -7.19
CA GLU A 118 6.55 -43.82 -7.45
C GLU A 118 5.97 -43.42 -8.81
N GLN A 119 5.68 -44.46 -9.58
CA GLN A 119 5.26 -44.48 -10.97
C GLN A 119 3.85 -45.07 -11.01
N GLN A 120 2.87 -44.36 -11.57
CA GLN A 120 1.67 -44.93 -12.22
C GLN A 120 0.92 -43.79 -12.96
N VAL A 121 0.85 -43.67 -14.31
CA VAL A 121 0.37 -44.54 -15.40
C VAL A 121 -1.13 -44.28 -15.74
N PHE A 122 -1.34 -43.40 -16.74
CA PHE A 122 -2.40 -43.32 -17.79
C PHE A 122 -3.89 -43.01 -17.44
N PRO A 123 -4.78 -42.72 -18.45
CA PRO A 123 -4.68 -41.81 -19.60
C PRO A 123 -5.96 -40.95 -19.87
N SER A 124 -5.81 -39.95 -20.75
CA SER A 124 -6.72 -39.53 -21.85
C SER A 124 -8.25 -39.68 -21.72
N SER A 125 -9.00 -38.57 -21.75
CA SER A 125 -9.95 -38.25 -22.85
C SER A 125 -10.44 -36.79 -22.79
N ALA A 126 -10.31 -36.08 -23.91
CA ALA A 126 -11.24 -35.02 -24.35
C ALA A 126 -12.07 -35.61 -25.52
N PRO A 127 -13.00 -34.91 -26.21
CA PRO A 127 -13.70 -33.66 -25.93
C PRO A 127 -15.25 -33.83 -26.06
N SER A 128 -16.05 -32.80 -25.76
CA SER A 128 -17.39 -32.71 -26.35
C SER A 128 -17.76 -31.28 -26.73
N THR A 129 -17.95 -31.15 -28.03
CA THR A 129 -18.43 -30.02 -28.81
C THR A 129 -19.95 -29.99 -28.73
N GLY A 130 -20.55 -28.82 -28.54
CA GLY A 130 -22.01 -28.66 -28.58
C GLY A 130 -22.42 -27.21 -28.81
N SER A 131 -22.41 -26.80 -30.08
CA SER A 131 -23.08 -25.60 -30.60
C SER A 131 -24.59 -25.68 -30.39
N GLU A 132 -25.25 -24.61 -29.95
CA GLU A 132 -26.51 -24.18 -30.60
C GLU A 132 -26.87 -22.70 -30.34
N LYS A 133 -26.95 -21.98 -31.47
CA LYS A 133 -27.58 -20.69 -31.80
C LYS A 133 -28.26 -20.99 -33.16
N PRO A 134 -29.34 -20.33 -33.67
CA PRO A 134 -29.98 -19.04 -33.34
C PRO A 134 -31.54 -19.07 -33.31
N ALA A 135 -32.19 -17.95 -32.93
CA ALA A 135 -33.04 -17.13 -33.83
C ALA A 135 -34.04 -16.23 -33.06
N ALA A 136 -34.06 -14.95 -33.43
CA ALA A 136 -35.20 -14.04 -33.28
C ALA A 136 -36.14 -14.19 -34.51
N PRO A 137 -37.39 -13.70 -34.51
CA PRO A 137 -37.62 -12.27 -34.73
C PRO A 137 -38.84 -11.62 -34.04
N SER A 138 -38.72 -10.30 -33.97
CA SER A 138 -39.64 -9.19 -33.77
C SER A 138 -41.13 -9.37 -34.10
N GLY A 139 -41.98 -8.72 -33.28
CA GLY A 139 -43.33 -8.27 -33.62
C GLY A 139 -43.65 -6.94 -32.92
N PRO A 140 -44.16 -5.90 -33.62
CA PRO A 140 -44.45 -4.58 -33.06
C PRO A 140 -45.96 -4.41 -32.79
N VAL A 141 -46.36 -3.84 -31.65
CA VAL A 141 -47.68 -3.20 -31.51
C VAL A 141 -47.55 -1.97 -30.62
N ALA A 142 -47.88 -0.83 -31.21
CA ALA A 142 -48.06 0.45 -30.56
C ALA A 142 -49.40 0.46 -29.82
N GLU A 143 -49.41 0.87 -28.55
CA GLU A 143 -50.63 1.26 -27.85
C GLU A 143 -50.46 2.66 -27.26
N LYS A 144 -51.27 3.59 -27.78
CA LYS A 144 -51.42 4.98 -27.34
C LYS A 144 -51.92 5.02 -25.90
N ALA A 145 -51.13 5.54 -24.98
CA ALA A 145 -51.60 6.00 -23.68
C ALA A 145 -51.63 7.54 -23.62
N LYS A 146 -52.75 8.00 -23.07
CA LYS A 146 -53.28 9.36 -22.89
C LYS A 146 -52.39 10.21 -21.96
N PRO A 147 -52.35 11.56 -22.12
CA PRO A 147 -51.53 12.41 -21.27
C PRO A 147 -52.11 12.48 -19.86
N GLU A 148 -51.41 11.84 -18.92
CA GLU A 148 -51.67 11.93 -17.48
C GLU A 148 -50.91 13.13 -16.90
N SER A 149 -51.63 13.88 -16.09
CA SER A 149 -51.24 15.13 -15.44
C SER A 149 -49.90 15.05 -14.71
N ILE A 150 -49.02 16.05 -14.96
CA ILE A 150 -47.72 16.22 -14.29
C ILE A 150 -47.92 16.34 -12.77
N PRO A 151 -47.46 15.37 -11.95
CA PRO A 151 -47.39 15.51 -10.51
C PRO A 151 -46.24 16.45 -10.15
N LYS A 152 -46.50 17.41 -9.25
CA LYS A 152 -45.47 18.26 -8.64
C LYS A 152 -44.35 17.38 -8.06
N GLN A 153 -43.18 17.39 -8.68
CA GLN A 153 -41.99 16.69 -8.22
C GLN A 153 -41.60 17.22 -6.83
N ARG A 154 -41.79 16.39 -5.81
CA ARG A 154 -41.09 16.47 -4.53
C ARG A 154 -39.59 16.27 -4.83
N PRO A 155 -38.66 17.03 -4.22
CA PRO A 155 -37.24 16.85 -4.48
C PRO A 155 -36.85 15.39 -4.20
N ALA A 156 -36.30 14.73 -5.23
CA ALA A 156 -35.89 13.34 -5.15
C ALA A 156 -34.78 13.18 -4.10
N LYS A 157 -34.92 12.18 -3.23
CA LYS A 157 -33.87 11.75 -2.30
C LYS A 157 -32.62 11.46 -3.16
N PRO A 158 -31.42 11.98 -2.81
CA PRO A 158 -30.22 11.77 -3.61
C PRO A 158 -29.95 10.28 -3.75
N GLU A 159 -29.65 9.83 -4.97
CA GLU A 159 -29.34 8.44 -5.27
C GLU A 159 -28.23 7.90 -4.35
N PRO A 160 -28.33 6.62 -3.93
CA PRO A 160 -27.42 6.03 -2.94
C PRO A 160 -25.94 6.08 -3.35
N GLU A 161 -25.64 6.00 -4.65
CA GLU A 161 -24.26 6.11 -5.18
C GLU A 161 -23.61 7.45 -4.84
N ASN A 162 -24.38 8.55 -4.87
CA ASN A 162 -23.86 9.88 -4.53
C ASN A 162 -23.57 10.03 -3.01
N GLN A 163 -24.22 9.22 -2.17
CA GLN A 163 -24.04 9.29 -0.72
C GLN A 163 -22.70 8.64 -0.32
N PHE A 164 -22.33 7.52 -0.94
CA PHE A 164 -21.03 6.87 -0.67
C PHE A 164 -19.85 7.68 -1.20
N LEU A 165 -20.00 8.36 -2.34
CA LEU A 165 -18.96 9.29 -2.81
C LEU A 165 -18.72 10.44 -1.83
N ALA A 166 -19.78 11.00 -1.24
CA ALA A 166 -19.65 12.02 -0.21
C ALA A 166 -18.96 11.49 1.05
N VAL A 167 -19.18 10.22 1.42
CA VAL A 167 -18.44 9.57 2.50
C VAL A 167 -16.96 9.45 2.16
N VAL A 168 -16.61 9.01 0.96
CA VAL A 168 -15.20 8.94 0.53
C VAL A 168 -14.53 10.30 0.65
N ASP A 169 -15.17 11.37 0.16
CA ASP A 169 -14.61 12.72 0.23
C ASP A 169 -14.46 13.23 1.68
N ALA A 170 -15.42 12.91 2.56
CA ALA A 170 -15.38 13.32 3.96
C ALA A 170 -14.28 12.60 4.77
N PHE A 171 -14.05 11.33 4.48
CA PHE A 171 -13.12 10.47 5.23
C PHE A 171 -11.71 10.42 4.64
N TYR A 172 -11.52 10.91 3.41
CA TYR A 172 -10.21 10.95 2.80
C TYR A 172 -9.32 12.02 3.43
N THR A 173 -8.15 11.59 3.91
CA THR A 173 -7.03 12.47 4.25
C THR A 173 -5.85 12.06 3.38
N PRO A 174 -5.08 12.98 2.77
CA PRO A 174 -3.84 12.60 2.12
C PRO A 174 -2.81 12.15 3.18
N PRO A 175 -2.06 11.06 2.93
CA PRO A 175 -0.95 10.64 3.77
C PRO A 175 0.12 11.72 3.96
N ALA A 176 0.71 11.78 5.16
CA ALA A 176 1.66 12.83 5.55
C ALA A 176 2.90 12.86 4.64
N ASN A 177 3.43 11.68 4.27
CA ASN A 177 4.55 11.46 3.36
C ASN A 177 4.39 12.14 1.98
N PHE A 178 3.17 12.42 1.52
CA PHE A 178 2.95 13.17 0.28
C PHE A 178 2.81 14.68 0.48
N THR A 179 2.41 15.13 1.67
CA THR A 179 2.12 16.54 1.95
C THR A 179 3.30 17.30 2.52
N GLU A 180 4.27 16.61 3.13
CA GLU A 180 5.50 17.24 3.53
C GLU A 180 6.28 17.63 2.27
N THR A 181 6.28 18.94 2.00
CA THR A 181 7.00 19.66 0.92
C THR A 181 8.53 19.38 0.85
N GLY A 182 9.02 18.37 1.58
CA GLY A 182 10.40 17.99 1.83
C GLY A 182 11.04 17.06 0.79
N LEU A 183 10.34 16.62 -0.26
CA LEU A 183 11.00 15.97 -1.41
C LEU A 183 11.96 16.91 -2.17
N ARG A 184 12.02 18.19 -1.78
CA ARG A 184 13.00 19.17 -2.26
C ARG A 184 14.32 19.00 -1.51
N GLY A 185 15.00 17.88 -1.71
CA GLY A 185 16.18 17.55 -0.90
C GLY A 185 17.28 16.70 -1.53
N GLN A 186 17.22 16.25 -2.78
CA GLN A 186 18.37 15.52 -3.37
C GLN A 186 18.42 15.45 -4.90
N SER A 187 18.27 16.57 -5.58
CA SER A 187 18.72 16.69 -6.99
C SER A 187 19.69 17.85 -7.14
N GLY A 188 20.83 17.72 -6.45
CA GLY A 188 22.03 18.48 -6.79
C GLY A 188 22.50 18.04 -8.17
N GLN A 189 22.23 18.87 -9.19
CA GLN A 189 22.64 18.70 -10.60
C GLN A 189 22.02 17.51 -11.35
N GLY A 190 20.74 17.64 -11.70
CA GLY A 190 20.04 16.71 -12.60
C GLY A 190 18.54 16.92 -12.43
N GLY A 191 17.73 16.89 -13.49
CA GLY A 191 16.30 17.19 -13.41
C GLY A 191 15.54 16.38 -12.34
N GLN A 192 14.40 16.89 -11.88
CA GLN A 192 13.52 16.20 -10.92
C GLN A 192 13.29 14.75 -11.35
N SER A 193 13.41 13.80 -10.42
CA SER A 193 13.12 12.40 -10.72
C SER A 193 11.66 12.23 -11.17
N VAL A 194 11.35 11.18 -11.92
CA VAL A 194 9.97 10.94 -12.38
C VAL A 194 9.02 10.76 -11.18
N LEU A 195 9.51 10.16 -10.09
CA LEU A 195 8.80 10.03 -8.83
C LEU A 195 8.45 11.40 -8.24
N GLU A 196 9.44 12.28 -8.09
CA GLU A 196 9.23 13.65 -7.59
C GLU A 196 8.21 14.43 -8.43
N GLN A 197 8.31 14.33 -9.76
CA GLN A 197 7.36 14.99 -10.66
C GLN A 197 5.94 14.42 -10.50
N GLY A 198 5.82 13.10 -10.27
CA GLY A 198 4.56 12.43 -10.02
C GLY A 198 3.90 12.87 -8.71
N ILE A 199 4.67 12.90 -7.62
CA ILE A 199 4.19 13.35 -6.30
C ILE A 199 3.85 14.84 -6.33
N GLN A 200 4.65 15.66 -7.04
CA GLN A 200 4.32 17.07 -7.23
C GLN A 200 3.02 17.27 -8.01
N ALA A 201 2.80 16.47 -9.07
CA ALA A 201 1.53 16.51 -9.81
C ALA A 201 0.35 16.10 -8.92
N PHE A 202 0.52 15.11 -8.04
CA PHE A 202 -0.49 14.68 -7.09
C PHE A 202 -0.85 15.79 -6.08
N THR A 203 0.17 16.38 -5.44
CA THR A 203 -0.01 17.44 -4.43
C THR A 203 -0.61 18.72 -4.99
N THR A 204 -0.37 19.01 -6.27
CA THR A 204 -0.97 20.15 -6.99
C THR A 204 -2.36 19.85 -7.54
N GLY A 205 -2.89 18.64 -7.33
CA GLY A 205 -4.22 18.22 -7.79
C GLY A 205 -4.29 17.79 -9.25
N ASP A 206 -3.17 17.75 -9.98
CA ASP A 206 -3.12 17.19 -11.34
C ASP A 206 -2.95 15.66 -11.29
N TYR A 207 -4.00 15.00 -10.80
CA TYR A 207 -4.02 13.55 -10.59
C TYR A 207 -3.79 12.77 -11.89
N LYS A 208 -4.27 13.27 -13.02
CA LYS A 208 -4.06 12.63 -14.33
C LYS A 208 -2.60 12.65 -14.75
N LYS A 209 -1.90 13.77 -14.52
CA LYS A 209 -0.45 13.84 -14.75
C LYS A 209 0.31 12.97 -13.76
N ALA A 210 -0.07 12.96 -12.48
CA ALA A 210 0.51 12.10 -11.47
C ALA A 210 0.43 10.62 -11.89
N ILE A 211 -0.76 10.15 -12.28
CA ILE A 211 -0.99 8.79 -12.78
C ILE A 211 -0.06 8.48 -13.95
N ARG A 212 0.01 9.37 -14.96
CA ARG A 212 0.88 9.15 -16.13
C ARG A 212 2.35 9.01 -15.76
N LEU A 213 2.85 9.83 -14.84
CA LEU A 213 4.25 9.84 -14.42
C LEU A 213 4.59 8.63 -13.54
N LEU A 214 3.79 8.37 -12.51
CA LEU A 214 4.06 7.30 -11.55
C LEU A 214 3.96 5.92 -12.19
N HIS A 215 3.08 5.76 -13.19
CA HIS A 215 2.91 4.49 -13.91
C HIS A 215 4.08 4.15 -14.84
N THR A 216 5.03 5.06 -15.10
CA THR A 216 6.24 4.73 -15.86
C THR A 216 7.32 4.07 -15.01
N ILE A 217 7.26 4.21 -13.69
CA ILE A 217 8.25 3.65 -12.76
C ILE A 217 8.04 2.13 -12.70
N ARG A 218 9.10 1.37 -13.00
CA ARG A 218 9.02 -0.10 -13.09
C ARG A 218 9.59 -0.78 -11.86
N PRO A 219 9.12 -2.02 -11.56
CA PRO A 219 9.82 -2.87 -10.60
C PRO A 219 11.29 -3.01 -11.00
N GLY A 220 12.21 -2.78 -10.06
CA GLY A 220 13.66 -2.89 -10.29
C GLY A 220 14.39 -1.59 -10.63
N GLU A 221 13.69 -0.46 -10.80
CA GLU A 221 14.31 0.89 -10.97
C GLU A 221 14.64 1.56 -9.62
N GLY A 222 14.55 0.80 -8.52
CA GLY A 222 14.65 1.25 -7.13
C GLY A 222 13.43 0.77 -6.36
N GLU A 223 13.61 -0.19 -5.45
CA GLU A 223 12.50 -0.85 -4.74
C GLU A 223 11.66 0.16 -3.94
N GLU A 224 12.31 0.97 -3.11
CA GLU A 224 11.67 2.05 -2.35
C GLU A 224 10.95 3.08 -3.24
N ALA A 225 11.57 3.46 -4.35
CA ALA A 225 10.98 4.42 -5.29
C ALA A 225 9.73 3.84 -5.99
N TYR A 226 9.76 2.55 -6.33
CA TYR A 226 8.62 1.85 -6.90
C TYR A 226 7.49 1.72 -5.89
N GLU A 227 7.78 1.41 -4.64
CA GLU A 227 6.79 1.29 -3.57
C GLU A 227 6.07 2.62 -3.31
N THR A 228 6.85 3.69 -3.11
CA THR A 228 6.34 5.05 -2.98
C THR A 228 5.51 5.44 -4.20
N ALA A 229 5.95 5.06 -5.41
CA ALA A 229 5.20 5.31 -6.63
C ALA A 229 3.86 4.58 -6.66
N GLN A 230 3.80 3.31 -6.26
CA GLN A 230 2.56 2.52 -6.21
C GLN A 230 1.58 3.12 -5.21
N GLU A 231 2.04 3.47 -4.02
CA GLU A 231 1.20 4.11 -3.00
C GLU A 231 0.62 5.43 -3.52
N CYS A 232 1.47 6.35 -3.98
CA CYS A 232 1.03 7.65 -4.52
C CYS A 232 0.11 7.47 -5.75
N LEU A 233 0.35 6.46 -6.58
CA LEU A 233 -0.49 6.13 -7.74
C LEU A 233 -1.89 5.66 -7.31
N ALA A 234 -1.99 4.83 -6.27
CA ALA A 234 -3.26 4.39 -5.72
C ALA A 234 -4.10 5.58 -5.22
N HIS A 235 -3.46 6.51 -4.50
CA HIS A 235 -4.10 7.76 -4.07
C HIS A 235 -4.51 8.66 -5.23
N ALA A 236 -3.67 8.79 -6.25
CA ALA A 236 -4.00 9.55 -7.44
C ALA A 236 -5.20 8.95 -8.18
N PHE A 237 -5.30 7.62 -8.28
CA PHE A 237 -6.47 6.95 -8.82
C PHE A 237 -7.73 7.18 -7.99
N LEU A 238 -7.62 7.12 -6.66
CA LEU A 238 -8.75 7.40 -5.76
C LEU A 238 -9.28 8.82 -5.99
N LYS A 239 -8.38 9.81 -6.06
CA LYS A 239 -8.73 11.21 -6.31
C LYS A 239 -9.26 11.50 -7.71
N ASP A 240 -8.78 10.76 -8.72
CA ASP A 240 -9.32 10.81 -10.09
C ASP A 240 -10.60 9.96 -10.27
N LYS A 241 -11.18 9.45 -9.17
CA LYS A 241 -12.40 8.62 -9.15
C LYS A 241 -12.27 7.28 -9.89
N GLN A 242 -11.05 6.79 -10.07
CA GLN A 242 -10.75 5.47 -10.64
C GLN A 242 -10.65 4.42 -9.52
N PHE A 243 -11.76 4.27 -8.79
CA PHE A 243 -11.88 3.48 -7.56
C PHE A 243 -11.42 2.03 -7.68
N ASN A 244 -11.81 1.33 -8.75
CA ASN A 244 -11.40 -0.05 -8.98
C ASN A 244 -9.87 -0.22 -9.13
N LYS A 245 -9.20 0.76 -9.75
CA LYS A 245 -7.74 0.72 -9.91
C LYS A 245 -7.03 1.01 -8.60
N ALA A 246 -7.52 2.00 -7.85
CA ALA A 246 -7.02 2.31 -6.52
C ALA A 246 -7.13 1.09 -5.59
N ALA A 247 -8.31 0.46 -5.54
CA ALA A 247 -8.55 -0.75 -4.75
C ALA A 247 -7.60 -1.89 -5.13
N SER A 248 -7.34 -2.11 -6.42
CA SER A 248 -6.41 -3.15 -6.87
C SER A 248 -4.98 -2.90 -6.40
N ILE A 249 -4.52 -1.65 -6.34
CA ILE A 249 -3.16 -1.34 -5.88
C ILE A 249 -3.07 -1.43 -4.36
N PHE A 250 -4.05 -0.91 -3.61
CA PHE A 250 -4.03 -1.08 -2.14
C PHE A 250 -4.08 -2.55 -1.74
N GLN A 251 -4.86 -3.37 -2.43
CA GLN A 251 -4.89 -4.81 -2.20
C GLN A 251 -3.52 -5.47 -2.47
N SER A 252 -2.80 -5.06 -3.52
CA SER A 252 -1.46 -5.60 -3.79
C SER A 252 -0.41 -5.13 -2.78
N ILE A 253 -0.58 -3.95 -2.16
CA ILE A 253 0.26 -3.49 -1.05
C ILE A 253 0.07 -4.40 0.16
N LEU A 254 -1.17 -4.75 0.50
CA LEU A 254 -1.48 -5.67 1.61
C LEU A 254 -0.92 -7.08 1.40
N GLU A 255 -0.96 -7.58 0.17
CA GLU A 255 -0.45 -8.92 -0.17
C GLU A 255 1.06 -9.06 -0.02
N LYS A 256 1.80 -7.96 -0.04
CA LYS A 256 3.26 -7.97 0.14
C LYS A 256 3.69 -8.05 1.60
N GLY A 257 2.78 -7.79 2.55
CA GLY A 257 3.07 -7.87 3.99
C GLY A 257 4.11 -6.85 4.44
N TYR A 258 3.85 -5.56 4.17
CA TYR A 258 4.69 -4.47 4.65
C TYR A 258 4.59 -4.29 6.18
N LEU A 259 5.25 -3.26 6.72
CA LEU A 259 5.10 -2.84 8.11
C LEU A 259 3.63 -2.60 8.47
N ALA A 260 3.28 -2.80 9.75
CA ALA A 260 1.91 -2.66 10.25
C ALA A 260 1.29 -1.30 9.88
N SER A 261 2.03 -0.20 10.03
CA SER A 261 1.59 1.16 9.67
C SER A 261 1.21 1.30 8.19
N ILE A 262 1.98 0.70 7.29
CA ILE A 262 1.72 0.69 5.84
C ILE A 262 0.48 -0.16 5.53
N ASN A 263 0.34 -1.31 6.20
CA ASN A 263 -0.82 -2.17 6.02
C ASN A 263 -2.09 -1.47 6.52
N ASP A 264 -2.07 -0.88 7.71
CA ASP A 264 -3.20 -0.13 8.27
C ASP A 264 -3.66 0.98 7.31
N GLN A 265 -2.69 1.67 6.73
CA GLN A 265 -2.93 2.68 5.73
C GLN A 265 -3.61 2.11 4.48
N ALA A 266 -3.06 1.02 3.92
CA ALA A 266 -3.61 0.39 2.74
C ALA A 266 -5.01 -0.20 2.99
N GLU A 267 -5.30 -0.75 4.17
CA GLU A 267 -6.64 -1.24 4.55
C GLU A 267 -7.66 -0.12 4.56
N TRP A 268 -7.33 1.00 5.19
CA TRP A 268 -8.20 2.17 5.23
C TRP A 268 -8.54 2.69 3.83
N TYR A 269 -7.52 2.94 3.00
CA TYR A 269 -7.78 3.47 1.65
C TYR A 269 -8.36 2.44 0.69
N LEU A 270 -8.14 1.14 0.94
CA LEU A 270 -8.87 0.08 0.25
C LEU A 270 -10.37 0.19 0.54
N VAL A 271 -10.78 0.34 1.80
CA VAL A 271 -12.19 0.56 2.14
C VAL A 271 -12.75 1.76 1.40
N LEU A 272 -12.07 2.91 1.45
CA LEU A 272 -12.52 4.11 0.74
C LEU A 272 -12.63 3.91 -0.77
N SER A 273 -11.73 3.11 -1.35
CA SER A 273 -11.75 2.76 -2.78
C SER A 273 -12.90 1.81 -3.14
N LEU A 274 -13.41 1.01 -2.21
CA LEU A 274 -14.50 0.07 -2.45
C LEU A 274 -15.89 0.69 -2.23
N LEU A 275 -15.99 1.75 -1.41
CA LEU A 275 -17.25 2.40 -1.02
C LEU A 275 -18.17 2.82 -2.18
N PRO A 276 -17.69 3.35 -3.30
CA PRO A 276 -18.58 3.80 -4.39
C PRO A 276 -19.40 2.67 -5.02
N ASP A 277 -18.94 1.42 -4.87
CA ASP A 277 -19.62 0.21 -5.31
C ASP A 277 -19.97 -0.67 -4.09
N TYR A 278 -20.51 -0.03 -3.04
CA TYR A 278 -20.80 -0.68 -1.75
C TYR A 278 -21.67 -1.92 -1.91
N ALA A 279 -22.69 -1.89 -2.78
CA ALA A 279 -23.62 -3.01 -2.95
C ALA A 279 -22.91 -4.29 -3.41
N ALA A 280 -21.99 -4.20 -4.39
CA ALA A 280 -21.26 -5.35 -4.88
C ALA A 280 -20.12 -5.79 -3.92
N ARG A 281 -19.61 -4.85 -3.11
CA ARG A 281 -18.39 -5.06 -2.28
C ARG A 281 -18.68 -5.11 -0.79
N ARG A 282 -19.95 -5.16 -0.40
CA ARG A 282 -20.44 -5.05 0.98
C ARG A 282 -19.72 -5.97 1.95
N GLN A 283 -19.58 -7.25 1.60
CA GLN A 283 -18.93 -8.23 2.46
C GLN A 283 -17.48 -7.85 2.74
N ARG A 284 -16.71 -7.50 1.68
CA ARG A 284 -15.29 -7.14 1.83
C ARG A 284 -15.12 -5.84 2.61
N ILE A 285 -15.98 -4.84 2.37
CA ILE A 285 -15.97 -3.57 3.11
C ILE A 285 -16.24 -3.82 4.59
N ASN A 286 -17.28 -4.58 4.92
CA ASN A 286 -17.62 -4.87 6.31
C ASN A 286 -16.51 -5.66 7.00
N GLN A 287 -15.89 -6.64 6.33
CA GLN A 287 -14.75 -7.37 6.89
C GLN A 287 -13.57 -6.46 7.24
N LEU A 288 -13.20 -5.54 6.34
CA LEU A 288 -12.11 -4.59 6.58
C LEU A 288 -12.46 -3.60 7.70
N VAL A 289 -13.68 -3.05 7.69
CA VAL A 289 -14.15 -2.14 8.75
C VAL A 289 -14.20 -2.86 10.09
N ASP A 290 -14.74 -4.08 10.15
CA ASP A 290 -14.80 -4.87 11.38
C ASP A 290 -13.41 -5.17 11.91
N LYS A 291 -12.45 -5.53 11.04
CA LYS A 291 -11.04 -5.69 11.41
C LYS A 291 -10.48 -4.43 12.06
N MET A 292 -10.58 -3.28 11.41
CA MET A 292 -10.06 -2.01 11.93
C MET A 292 -10.75 -1.56 13.23
N THR A 293 -12.06 -1.82 13.38
CA THR A 293 -12.78 -1.51 14.63
C THR A 293 -12.50 -2.52 15.75
N GLY A 294 -12.04 -3.72 15.41
CA GLY A 294 -11.68 -4.77 16.37
C GLY A 294 -10.26 -4.65 16.93
N ASP A 295 -9.38 -3.92 16.24
CA ASP A 295 -8.02 -3.61 16.71
C ASP A 295 -7.96 -2.15 17.21
N PRO A 296 -7.87 -1.90 18.53
CA PRO A 296 -7.74 -0.55 19.10
C PRO A 296 -6.47 0.19 18.69
N TYR A 297 -5.45 -0.52 18.22
CA TYR A 297 -4.15 0.03 17.82
C TYR A 297 -4.03 0.26 16.33
N HIS A 298 -5.05 -0.12 15.55
CA HIS A 298 -5.08 0.19 14.14
C HIS A 298 -5.03 1.71 13.95
N SER A 299 -4.14 2.19 13.08
CA SER A 299 -3.87 3.62 12.88
C SER A 299 -5.12 4.43 12.47
N TYR A 300 -6.15 3.73 11.96
CA TYR A 300 -7.44 4.28 11.54
C TYR A 300 -8.63 3.81 12.39
N HIS A 301 -8.40 3.26 13.59
CA HIS A 301 -9.44 2.71 14.47
C HIS A 301 -10.63 3.67 14.66
N GLU A 302 -10.38 4.88 15.15
CA GLU A 302 -11.44 5.86 15.43
C GLU A 302 -12.23 6.22 14.16
N LYS A 303 -11.53 6.41 13.04
CA LYS A 303 -12.16 6.71 11.74
C LYS A 303 -12.99 5.53 11.23
N ALA A 304 -12.55 4.30 11.47
CA ALA A 304 -13.31 3.10 11.12
C ALA A 304 -14.59 2.95 11.96
N VAL A 305 -14.54 3.29 13.25
CA VAL A 305 -15.72 3.33 14.13
C VAL A 305 -16.74 4.34 13.62
N GLU A 306 -16.30 5.55 13.28
CA GLU A 306 -17.17 6.59 12.73
C GLU A 306 -17.76 6.18 11.37
N LEU A 307 -16.94 5.60 10.49
CA LEU A 307 -17.38 5.07 9.20
C LEU A 307 -18.43 3.98 9.37
N LYS A 308 -18.24 3.03 10.29
CA LYS A 308 -19.19 1.95 10.58
C LYS A 308 -20.55 2.50 10.99
N ALA A 309 -20.58 3.44 11.93
CA ALA A 309 -21.82 4.11 12.33
C ALA A 309 -22.50 4.82 11.15
N ARG A 310 -21.72 5.46 10.26
CA ARG A 310 -22.25 6.12 9.07
C ARG A 310 -22.85 5.13 8.08
N LEU A 311 -22.21 3.97 7.87
CA LEU A 311 -22.70 2.93 6.97
C LEU A 311 -24.00 2.29 7.47
N ASP A 312 -24.16 2.11 8.78
CA ASP A 312 -25.41 1.63 9.36
C ASP A 312 -26.58 2.59 9.11
N VAL A 313 -26.36 3.90 9.25
CA VAL A 313 -27.37 4.93 8.95
C VAL A 313 -27.74 4.95 7.46
N LEU A 314 -26.79 4.70 6.56
CA LEU A 314 -27.04 4.68 5.11
C LEU A 314 -27.77 3.41 4.65
N ARG A 315 -27.82 2.37 5.49
CA ARG A 315 -28.53 1.11 5.22
C ARG A 315 -30.01 1.18 5.56
N ASP A 316 -30.39 2.02 6.52
CA ASP A 316 -31.75 2.18 7.04
C ASP A 316 -32.60 3.20 6.22
#